data_AF-A0A7S3MWJ5-F1
#
_entry.id   AF-A0A7S3MWJ5-F1
#
_cell.length_a   1.000
_cell.length_b   1.000
_cell.length_c   1.000
_cell.angle_alpha   90.00
_cell.angle_beta   90.00
_cell.angle_gamma   90.00
#
_symmetry.space_group_name_H-M   'P 1'
#
loop_
_entity.id
_entity.type
_entity.pdbx_description
1 polymer ?
#
loop_
_entity_poly.entity_id
_entity_poly.type
_entity_poly.pdbx_seq_one_letter_code
_entity_poly.pdbx_strand_id
1 'polypeptide(L)'
;MFELPLNEFVFMDKDAPHSYFTHIFNSWYITVITMTTVGYGDLHPNTKMGKLTMMVTCLWGAFMISLMVLSVSSMFDLKKNQLLALRHIRLTRSAAKTITRAFKFYREKKKYYQLKLKINPSLAQSSGFIQMNAAAFGVSYEVSSNPDYAAAGQ
;
A
#
# COMPACT_ATOMS: atom_id res chain seq x y z
N MET A 1 -37.27 12.44 10.68
CA MET A 1 -36.09 12.84 11.49
C MET A 1 -34.89 13.24 10.64
N PHE A 2 -34.82 12.87 9.35
CA PHE A 2 -33.82 13.34 8.37
C PHE A 2 -34.42 14.35 7.38
N GLU A 3 -35.48 15.05 7.77
CA GLU A 3 -35.96 16.21 7.03
C GLU A 3 -35.32 17.42 7.71
N LEU A 4 -34.26 17.94 7.09
CA LEU A 4 -33.75 19.27 7.38
C LEU A 4 -34.91 20.27 7.43
N PRO A 5 -34.77 21.42 8.11
CA PRO A 5 -35.75 22.50 8.16
C PRO A 5 -35.87 23.22 6.79
N LEU A 6 -35.80 22.49 5.68
CA LEU A 6 -35.94 22.97 4.32
C LEU A 6 -37.34 23.56 4.11
N ASN A 7 -38.37 22.89 4.61
CA ASN A 7 -39.74 23.40 4.53
C ASN A 7 -39.89 24.73 5.31
N GLU A 8 -39.31 24.81 6.51
CA GLU A 8 -39.37 25.97 7.39
C GLU A 8 -38.48 27.12 6.90
N PHE A 9 -37.29 26.81 6.37
CA PHE A 9 -36.40 27.75 5.71
C PHE A 9 -37.03 28.37 4.47
N VAL A 10 -37.65 27.52 3.63
CA VAL A 10 -38.37 27.96 2.43
C VAL A 10 -39.57 28.80 2.80
N PHE A 11 -40.27 28.47 3.87
CA PHE A 11 -41.40 29.25 4.34
C PHE A 11 -40.96 30.63 4.85
N MET A 12 -39.87 30.69 5.62
CA MET A 12 -39.42 31.94 6.26
C MET A 12 -38.81 32.95 5.29
N ASP A 13 -38.23 32.51 4.17
CA ASP A 13 -37.69 33.43 3.14
C ASP A 13 -38.66 33.68 1.97
N LYS A 14 -39.80 32.96 1.90
CA LYS A 14 -40.87 33.22 0.92
C LYS A 14 -41.55 34.57 1.13
N ASP A 15 -41.61 35.04 2.38
CA ASP A 15 -42.27 36.30 2.75
C ASP A 15 -41.38 37.54 2.53
N ALA A 16 -40.15 37.37 2.03
CA ALA A 16 -39.22 38.46 1.79
C ALA A 16 -39.43 39.13 0.40
N PRO A 17 -39.31 40.46 0.30
CA PRO A 17 -39.33 41.14 -1.01
C PRO A 17 -38.11 40.69 -1.85
N HIS A 18 -38.36 40.29 -3.10
CA HIS A 18 -37.39 39.63 -4.02
C HIS A 18 -36.97 38.21 -3.60
N SER A 19 -37.92 37.36 -3.17
CA SER A 19 -37.65 35.95 -2.87
C SER A 19 -37.53 35.10 -4.14
N TYR A 20 -36.36 34.50 -4.35
CA TYR A 20 -36.12 33.49 -5.39
C TYR A 20 -36.53 32.07 -4.95
N PHE A 21 -37.06 31.92 -3.73
CA PHE A 21 -37.38 30.64 -3.07
C PHE A 21 -38.84 30.18 -3.29
N THR A 22 -39.51 30.71 -4.31
CA THR A 22 -40.85 30.27 -4.71
C THR A 22 -40.84 28.83 -5.25
N HIS A 23 -39.75 28.42 -5.92
CA HIS A 23 -39.56 27.06 -6.42
C HIS A 23 -38.72 26.20 -5.47
N ILE A 24 -39.21 25.00 -5.14
CA ILE A 24 -38.51 24.03 -4.28
C ILE A 24 -37.11 23.67 -4.77
N PHE A 25 -36.89 23.67 -6.09
CA PHE A 25 -35.58 23.36 -6.69
C PHE A 25 -34.50 24.39 -6.35
N ASN A 26 -34.84 25.68 -6.27
CA ASN A 26 -33.88 26.73 -5.90
C ASN A 26 -33.43 26.59 -4.45
N SER A 27 -34.37 26.20 -3.58
CA SER A 27 -34.13 25.94 -2.15
C SER A 27 -33.27 24.70 -1.92
N TRP A 28 -33.47 23.66 -2.73
CA TRP A 28 -32.61 22.48 -2.70
C TRP A 28 -31.20 22.82 -3.18
N TYR A 29 -31.10 23.56 -4.29
CA TYR A 29 -29.83 23.99 -4.85
C TYR A 29 -29.01 24.80 -3.82
N ILE A 30 -29.59 25.84 -3.21
CA ILE A 30 -28.86 26.63 -2.20
C ILE A 30 -28.41 25.77 -1.00
N THR A 31 -29.24 24.80 -0.60
CA THR A 31 -28.93 23.92 0.53
C THR A 31 -27.77 23.00 0.20
N VAL A 32 -27.79 22.37 -0.98
CA VAL A 32 -26.72 21.47 -1.42
C VAL A 32 -25.39 22.21 -1.56
N ILE A 33 -25.35 23.33 -2.29
CA ILE A 33 -24.11 24.08 -2.50
C ILE A 33 -23.51 24.62 -1.18
N THR A 34 -24.36 24.86 -0.18
CA THR A 34 -23.97 25.34 1.14
C THR A 34 -23.45 24.20 2.01
N MET A 35 -24.14 23.05 2.02
CA MET A 35 -23.68 21.85 2.72
C MET A 35 -22.37 21.30 2.14
N THR A 36 -22.16 21.44 0.84
CA THR A 36 -20.90 21.07 0.16
C THR A 36 -19.85 22.18 0.22
N THR A 37 -20.12 23.31 0.90
CA THR A 37 -19.20 24.45 1.05
C THR A 37 -18.75 25.10 -0.26
N VAL A 38 -19.49 24.89 -1.36
CA VAL A 38 -19.20 25.50 -2.68
C VAL A 38 -19.59 26.98 -2.67
N GLY A 39 -20.82 27.28 -2.23
CA GLY A 39 -21.28 28.65 -1.95
C GLY A 39 -21.12 29.65 -3.11
N TYR A 40 -21.70 29.37 -4.28
CA TYR A 40 -21.63 30.27 -5.44
C TYR A 40 -22.16 31.70 -5.17
N GLY A 41 -23.12 31.83 -4.24
CA GLY A 41 -23.67 33.13 -3.84
C GLY A 41 -24.65 33.76 -4.83
N ASP A 42 -25.03 33.03 -5.86
CA ASP A 42 -26.07 33.38 -6.84
C ASP A 42 -27.46 33.44 -6.22
N LEU A 43 -27.72 32.57 -5.24
CA LEU A 43 -28.93 32.56 -4.43
C LEU A 43 -28.52 32.67 -2.95
N HIS A 44 -29.12 33.62 -2.23
CA HIS A 44 -28.88 33.79 -0.79
C HIS A 44 -30.16 34.25 -0.07
N PRO A 45 -30.39 33.82 1.18
CA PRO A 45 -31.52 34.32 1.94
C PRO A 45 -31.35 35.80 2.26
N ASN A 46 -32.42 36.56 2.08
CA ASN A 46 -32.42 38.00 2.37
C ASN A 46 -32.81 38.28 3.82
N THR A 47 -33.56 37.38 4.46
CA THR A 47 -33.99 37.53 5.85
C THR A 47 -32.86 37.26 6.85
N LYS A 48 -32.91 37.93 8.01
CA LYS A 48 -31.97 37.70 9.12
C LYS A 48 -32.06 36.27 9.66
N MET A 49 -33.27 35.71 9.72
CA MET A 49 -33.51 34.34 10.19
C MET A 49 -33.05 33.29 9.17
N GLY A 50 -33.20 33.54 7.87
CA GLY A 50 -32.64 32.70 6.82
C GLY A 50 -31.10 32.63 6.88
N LYS A 51 -30.43 33.74 7.19
CA LYS A 51 -28.97 33.73 7.35
C LYS A 51 -28.50 32.89 8.54
N LEU A 52 -29.21 32.92 9.67
CA LEU A 52 -28.87 32.13 10.85
C LEU A 52 -29.00 30.62 10.59
N THR A 53 -30.10 30.22 9.94
CA THR A 53 -30.37 28.82 9.59
C THR A 53 -29.35 28.27 8.59
N MET A 54 -28.85 29.09 7.67
CA MET A 54 -27.73 28.72 6.79
C MET A 54 -26.44 28.42 7.56
N MET A 55 -26.11 29.23 8.57
CA MET A 55 -24.92 28.99 9.40
C MET A 55 -25.02 27.66 10.15
N VAL A 56 -26.19 27.35 10.71
CA VAL A 56 -26.43 26.07 11.40
C VAL A 56 -26.35 24.89 10.43
N THR A 57 -26.91 25.06 9.22
CA THR A 57 -26.90 24.02 8.18
C THR A 57 -25.48 23.71 7.69
N CYS A 58 -24.62 24.72 7.55
CA CYS A 58 -23.19 24.52 7.25
C CYS A 58 -22.48 23.66 8.30
N LEU A 59 -22.68 23.98 9.58
CA LEU A 59 -22.06 23.24 10.68
C LEU A 59 -22.54 21.78 10.73
N TRP A 60 -23.84 21.56 10.50
CA TRP A 60 -24.41 20.23 10.42
C TRP A 60 -23.87 19.43 9.22
N GLY A 61 -23.77 20.06 8.04
CA GLY A 61 -23.19 19.46 6.84
C GLY A 61 -21.74 19.03 7.04
N ALA A 62 -20.92 19.88 7.66
CA ALA A 62 -19.53 19.57 7.97
C ALA A 62 -19.40 18.35 8.92
N PHE A 63 -20.27 18.26 9.92
CA PHE A 63 -20.31 17.10 10.81
C PHE A 63 -20.66 15.80 10.06
N MET A 64 -21.63 15.85 9.14
CA MET A 64 -22.01 14.70 8.30
C MET A 64 -20.86 14.25 7.39
N ILE A 65 -20.16 15.19 6.73
CA ILE A 65 -19.01 14.86 5.88
C ILE A 65 -17.90 14.21 6.71
N SER A 66 -17.64 14.72 7.93
CA SER A 66 -16.65 14.13 8.84
C SER A 66 -16.97 12.67 9.18
N LEU A 67 -18.22 12.36 9.55
CA LEU A 67 -18.64 10.98 9.83
C LEU A 67 -18.52 10.07 8.60
N MET A 68 -18.87 10.58 7.42
CA MET A 68 -18.74 9.83 6.17
C MET A 68 -17.26 9.47 5.90
N VAL A 69 -16.35 10.43 6.05
CA VAL A 69 -14.91 10.19 5.87
C VAL A 69 -14.38 9.17 6.87
N LEU A 70 -14.82 9.22 8.13
CA LEU A 70 -14.44 8.22 9.15
C LEU A 70 -14.94 6.82 8.79
N SER A 71 -16.18 6.70 8.32
CA SER A 71 -16.74 5.42 7.87
C SER A 71 -15.96 4.85 6.69
N VAL A 72 -15.67 5.68 5.68
CA VAL A 72 -14.89 5.27 4.51
C VAL A 72 -13.47 4.86 4.92
N SER A 73 -12.82 5.62 5.79
CA SER A 73 -11.48 5.30 6.32
C SER A 73 -11.49 3.95 7.04
N SER A 74 -12.53 3.67 7.86
CA SER A 74 -12.67 2.39 8.57
C SER A 74 -12.87 1.18 7.64
N MET A 75 -13.37 1.39 6.42
CA MET A 75 -13.48 0.34 5.41
C MET A 75 -12.14 0.03 4.76
N PHE A 76 -11.30 1.05 4.58
CA PHE A 76 -9.94 0.89 4.05
C PHE A 76 -8.94 0.44 5.11
N ASP A 77 -9.23 0.65 6.39
CA ASP A 77 -8.44 0.10 7.48
C ASP A 77 -8.47 -1.43 7.45
N LEU A 78 -7.29 -2.02 7.28
CA LEU A 78 -7.15 -3.47 7.33
C LEU A 78 -7.49 -3.94 8.75
N LYS A 79 -8.63 -4.64 8.88
CA LYS A 79 -9.00 -5.34 10.11
C LYS A 79 -7.81 -6.18 10.61
N LYS A 80 -7.58 -6.21 11.92
CA LYS A 80 -6.44 -6.90 12.56
C LYS A 80 -6.21 -8.33 12.03
N ASN A 81 -7.29 -9.05 11.71
CA ASN A 81 -7.25 -10.41 11.18
C ASN A 81 -6.65 -10.48 9.75
N GLN A 82 -6.94 -9.49 8.89
CA GLN A 82 -6.38 -9.38 7.53
C GLN A 82 -4.88 -9.03 7.57
N LEU A 83 -4.48 -8.19 8.53
CA LEU A 83 -3.08 -7.82 8.74
C LEU A 83 -2.21 -9.02 9.16
N LEU A 84 -2.73 -9.88 10.04
CA LEU A 84 -2.05 -11.11 10.45
C LEU A 84 -1.85 -12.08 9.27
N ALA A 85 -2.90 -12.30 8.45
CA ALA A 85 -2.80 -13.12 7.25
C ALA A 85 -1.74 -12.58 6.27
N LEU A 86 -1.72 -11.26 6.04
CA LEU A 86 -0.70 -10.62 5.19
C LEU A 86 0.72 -10.76 5.76
N ARG A 87 0.89 -10.68 7.08
CA ARG A 87 2.20 -10.85 7.72
C ARG A 87 2.72 -12.28 7.49
N HIS A 88 1.87 -13.30 7.64
CA HIS A 88 2.24 -14.68 7.33
C HIS A 88 2.62 -14.87 5.84
N ILE A 89 1.87 -14.27 4.90
CA ILE A 89 2.18 -14.35 3.47
C ILE A 89 3.50 -13.61 3.13
N ARG A 90 3.75 -12.45 3.75
CA ARG A 90 5.00 -11.70 3.52
C ARG A 90 6.22 -12.43 4.07
N LEU A 91 6.13 -12.98 5.29
CA LEU A 91 7.24 -13.71 5.90
C LEU A 91 7.60 -14.96 5.09
N THR A 92 6.60 -15.75 4.67
CA THR A 92 6.81 -16.93 3.82
C THR A 92 7.41 -16.57 2.46
N ARG A 93 6.94 -15.50 1.81
CA ARG A 93 7.53 -15.02 0.54
C ARG A 93 8.97 -14.51 0.70
N SER A 94 9.27 -13.78 1.78
CA SER A 94 10.63 -13.29 2.05
C SER A 94 11.59 -14.45 2.29
N ALA A 95 11.20 -15.45 3.09
CA ALA A 95 11.99 -16.66 3.30
C ALA A 95 12.24 -17.41 1.98
N ALA A 96 11.20 -17.62 1.16
CA ALA A 96 11.32 -18.29 -0.13
C ALA A 96 12.30 -17.57 -1.09
N LYS A 97 12.29 -16.24 -1.12
CA LYS A 97 13.23 -15.45 -1.93
C LYS A 97 14.68 -15.62 -1.47
N THR A 98 14.93 -15.59 -0.16
CA THR A 98 16.28 -15.77 0.41
C THR A 98 16.81 -17.17 0.11
N ILE A 99 15.98 -18.21 0.30
CA ILE A 99 16.34 -19.60 -0.03
C ILE A 99 16.67 -19.73 -1.51
N THR A 100 15.83 -19.18 -2.40
CA THR A 100 16.06 -19.27 -3.85
C THR A 100 17.36 -18.58 -4.28
N ARG A 101 17.68 -17.42 -3.70
CA ARG A 101 18.94 -16.70 -3.98
C ARG A 101 20.15 -17.47 -3.47
N ALA A 102 20.10 -17.98 -2.24
CA ALA A 102 21.16 -18.81 -1.66
C ALA A 102 21.39 -20.08 -2.49
N PHE A 103 20.30 -20.74 -2.91
CA PHE A 103 20.35 -21.92 -3.76
C PHE A 103 20.96 -21.61 -5.14
N LYS A 104 20.55 -20.50 -5.78
CA LYS A 104 21.14 -20.04 -7.04
C LYS A 104 22.64 -19.77 -6.88
N PHE A 105 23.06 -19.12 -5.81
CA PHE A 105 24.47 -18.87 -5.50
C PHE A 105 25.26 -20.19 -5.34
N TYR A 106 24.74 -21.12 -4.54
CA TYR A 106 25.35 -22.44 -4.34
C TYR A 106 25.51 -23.21 -5.66
N ARG A 107 24.49 -23.16 -6.53
CA ARG A 107 24.51 -23.82 -7.83
C ARG A 107 25.60 -23.29 -8.76
N GLU A 108 25.76 -21.96 -8.83
CA GLU A 108 26.78 -21.34 -9.70
C GLU A 108 28.20 -21.58 -9.17
N LYS A 109 28.42 -21.50 -7.85
CA LYS A 109 29.69 -21.88 -7.21
C LYS A 109 30.07 -23.33 -7.52
N LYS A 110 29.11 -24.27 -7.40
CA LYS A 110 29.35 -25.68 -7.71
C LYS A 110 29.84 -25.88 -9.16
N LYS A 111 29.21 -25.21 -10.13
CA LYS A 111 29.63 -25.27 -11.54
C LYS A 111 31.02 -24.70 -11.78
N TYR A 112 31.36 -23.57 -11.13
CA TYR A 112 32.67 -22.95 -11.26
C TYR A 112 33.80 -23.90 -10.81
N TYR A 113 33.67 -24.53 -9.64
CA TYR A 113 34.69 -25.48 -9.16
C TYR A 113 34.74 -26.75 -10.01
N GLN A 114 33.60 -27.27 -10.46
CA GLN A 114 33.54 -28.40 -11.40
C GLN A 114 34.30 -28.10 -12.71
N LEU A 115 34.11 -26.92 -13.30
CA LEU A 115 34.82 -26.50 -14.51
C LEU A 115 36.31 -26.29 -14.26
N LYS A 116 36.67 -25.60 -13.17
CA LYS A 116 38.06 -25.30 -12.84
C LYS A 116 38.89 -26.58 -12.62
N LEU A 117 38.29 -27.61 -12.03
CA LEU A 117 38.93 -28.90 -11.78
C LEU A 117 38.98 -29.79 -13.03
N LYS A 118 37.97 -29.73 -13.92
CA LYS A 118 38.01 -30.43 -15.20
C LYS A 118 39.11 -29.91 -16.13
N ILE A 119 39.32 -28.60 -16.14
CA ILE A 119 40.35 -27.97 -16.98
C ILE A 119 41.75 -28.26 -16.45
N ASN A 120 41.93 -28.25 -15.13
CA ASN A 120 43.23 -28.45 -14.52
C ASN A 120 43.13 -29.31 -13.25
N PRO A 121 43.22 -30.64 -13.37
CA PRO A 121 43.02 -31.55 -12.25
C PRO A 121 44.15 -31.49 -11.20
N SER A 122 45.35 -31.03 -11.54
CA SER A 122 46.47 -30.91 -10.60
C SER A 122 46.30 -29.77 -9.58
N LEU A 123 45.41 -28.79 -9.85
CA LEU A 123 45.11 -27.70 -8.91
C LEU A 123 44.45 -28.17 -7.62
N ALA A 124 43.70 -29.28 -7.66
CA ALA A 124 43.13 -29.85 -6.45
C ALA A 124 44.20 -30.50 -5.55
N GLN A 125 45.28 -30.99 -6.14
CA GLN A 125 46.37 -31.67 -5.44
C GLN A 125 47.40 -30.67 -4.89
N SER A 126 47.62 -29.54 -5.57
CA SER A 126 48.57 -28.50 -5.16
C SER A 126 48.01 -27.49 -4.14
N SER A 127 46.69 -27.24 -4.13
CA SER A 127 46.09 -26.18 -3.29
C SER A 127 44.98 -26.71 -2.38
N GLY A 128 45.31 -26.95 -1.11
CA GLY A 128 44.36 -27.41 -0.08
C GLY A 128 43.13 -26.49 0.09
N PHE A 129 43.28 -25.19 -0.17
CA PHE A 129 42.15 -24.24 -0.14
C PHE A 129 41.10 -24.49 -1.23
N ILE A 130 41.52 -24.97 -2.41
CA ILE A 130 40.61 -25.30 -3.51
C ILE A 130 39.92 -26.63 -3.21
N GLN A 131 40.66 -27.62 -2.69
CA GLN A 131 40.11 -28.90 -2.23
C GLN A 131 39.03 -28.70 -1.16
N MET A 132 39.28 -27.89 -0.14
CA MET A 132 38.32 -27.66 0.95
C MET A 132 37.03 -26.99 0.46
N ASN A 133 37.15 -25.98 -0.42
CA ASN A 133 35.97 -25.32 -0.99
C ASN A 133 35.21 -26.25 -1.95
N ALA A 134 35.91 -26.99 -2.83
CA ALA A 134 35.27 -27.93 -3.74
C ALA A 134 34.50 -29.03 -2.97
N ALA A 135 35.10 -29.57 -1.92
CA ALA A 135 34.45 -30.54 -1.02
C ALA A 135 33.20 -29.95 -0.33
N ALA A 136 33.27 -28.70 0.15
CA ALA A 136 32.12 -28.00 0.74
C ALA A 136 30.96 -27.79 -0.24
N PHE A 137 31.25 -27.67 -1.55
CA PHE A 137 30.24 -27.62 -2.61
C PHE A 137 29.85 -29.00 -3.18
N GLY A 138 30.32 -30.10 -2.57
CA GLY A 138 30.04 -31.48 -2.99
C GLY A 138 30.55 -31.78 -4.40
N VAL A 139 31.71 -31.25 -4.75
CA VAL A 139 32.40 -31.45 -6.03
C VAL A 139 33.48 -32.51 -5.83
N SER A 140 33.25 -33.71 -6.35
CA SER A 140 34.25 -34.78 -6.40
C SER A 140 35.22 -34.56 -7.56
N TYR A 141 36.50 -34.86 -7.34
CA TYR A 141 37.53 -34.86 -8.38
C TYR A 141 38.36 -36.14 -8.23
N GLU A 142 38.81 -36.70 -9.36
CA GLU A 142 39.75 -37.81 -9.37
C GLU A 142 41.16 -37.26 -9.13
N VAL A 143 41.87 -37.85 -8.16
CA VAL A 143 43.28 -37.53 -7.91
C VAL A 143 44.11 -38.25 -8.98
N SER A 144 44.80 -37.50 -9.83
CA SER A 144 45.71 -38.07 -10.83
C SER A 144 46.88 -38.74 -10.13
N SER A 145 47.08 -40.04 -10.36
CA SER A 145 48.13 -40.86 -9.75
C SER A 145 49.54 -40.60 -10.31
N ASN A 146 49.76 -39.48 -11.00
CA ASN A 146 51.05 -39.16 -11.60
C ASN A 146 52.04 -38.70 -10.51
N PRO A 147 53.18 -39.42 -10.29
CA PRO A 147 54.10 -39.16 -9.17
C PRO A 147 54.74 -37.76 -9.18
N ASP A 148 54.80 -37.09 -10.33
CA ASP A 148 55.39 -35.74 -10.46
C ASP A 148 54.64 -34.65 -9.67
N TYR A 149 53.35 -34.85 -9.36
CA TYR A 149 52.52 -33.86 -8.65
C TYR A 149 52.46 -34.08 -7.12
N ALA A 150 52.93 -35.23 -6.62
CA ALA A 150 52.97 -35.52 -5.18
C ALA A 150 54.13 -34.81 -4.46
N ALA A 151 55.19 -34.45 -5.19
CA ALA A 151 56.39 -33.83 -4.64
C ALA A 151 56.27 -32.30 -4.45
N ALA A 152 55.30 -31.63 -5.08
CA ALA A 152 55.14 -30.17 -5.03
C ALA A 152 54.35 -29.65 -3.81
N GLY A 153 53.88 -30.55 -2.94
CA GLY A 153 53.07 -30.22 -1.76
C GLY A 153 53.76 -30.45 -0.41
N GLN A 154 55.08 -30.69 -0.41
CA GLN A 154 55.91 -30.72 0.79
C GLN A 154 56.59 -29.37 1.03
#